data_AF-A0A1I2WCV8-F1
#
_entry.id   AF-A0A1I2WCV8-F1
#
_cell.length_a   1.000
_cell.length_b   1.000
_cell.length_c   1.000
_cell.angle_alpha   90.00
_cell.angle_beta   90.00
_cell.angle_gamma   90.00
#
_symmetry.space_group_name_H-M   'P 1'
#
loop_
_entity.id
_entity.type
_entity.pdbx_description
1 polymer ?
#
loop_
_entity_poly.entity_id
_entity_poly.type
_entity_poly.pdbx_seq_one_letter_code
_entity_poly.pdbx_strand_id
1 'polypeptide(L)' 'MSHSPGPDGQAPHALDEVNDRIRSLMDEPASTERAEKYRHLLSLWTALSRDDVTKAA' A
#
# COMPACT_ATOMS: atom_id res chain seq x y z
N MET A 1 -0.94 -9.55 -23.65
CA MET A 1 0.16 -8.77 -23.07
C MET A 1 0.53 -9.45 -21.76
N SER A 2 1.51 -10.34 -21.79
CA SER A 2 1.99 -11.06 -20.59
C SER A 2 3.12 -10.27 -19.97
N HIS A 3 2.89 -9.65 -18.81
CA HIS A 3 3.95 -9.04 -18.02
C HIS A 3 4.54 -10.12 -17.11
N SER A 4 5.73 -10.61 -17.45
CA SER A 4 6.54 -11.44 -16.57
C SER A 4 7.03 -10.59 -15.39
N PRO A 5 6.76 -10.97 -14.12
CA PRO A 5 7.40 -10.33 -12.99
C PRO A 5 8.83 -10.90 -12.86
N GLY A 6 9.83 -10.04 -13.01
CA GLY A 6 11.23 -10.39 -12.75
C GLY A 6 11.47 -10.62 -11.24
N PRO A 7 12.57 -11.29 -10.87
CA PRO A 7 12.81 -11.80 -9.51
C PRO A 7 13.27 -10.75 -8.47
N ASP A 8 13.35 -9.47 -8.83
CA ASP A 8 13.90 -8.42 -7.97
C ASP A 8 12.94 -7.23 -7.88
N GLY A 9 12.19 -7.11 -6.78
CA GLY A 9 11.48 -5.88 -6.44
C GLY A 9 9.96 -5.90 -6.51
N GLN A 10 9.32 -7.07 -6.47
CA GLN A 10 7.88 -7.13 -6.23
C GLN A 10 7.64 -6.78 -4.75
N ALA A 11 7.26 -5.53 -4.47
CA ALA A 11 6.57 -5.22 -3.23
C ALA A 11 5.44 -6.27 -3.07
N PRO A 12 5.24 -6.86 -1.90
CA PRO A 12 4.25 -7.89 -1.75
C PRO A 12 2.91 -7.31 -2.17
N HIS A 13 2.12 -8.16 -2.82
CA HIS A 13 0.80 -7.84 -3.35
C HIS A 13 -0.05 -7.01 -2.36
N ALA A 14 0.07 -7.29 -1.06
CA ALA A 14 -0.60 -6.57 0.01
C ALA A 14 -0.21 -5.08 0.10
N LEU A 15 1.07 -4.71 -0.05
CA LEU A 15 1.50 -3.30 -0.03
C LEU A 15 1.00 -2.53 -1.26
N ASP A 16 1.01 -3.17 -2.44
CA ASP A 16 0.45 -2.57 -3.67
C ASP A 16 -1.04 -2.29 -3.51
N GLU A 17 -1.81 -3.22 -2.93
CA GLU A 17 -3.23 -3.02 -2.64
C GLU A 17 -3.48 -1.83 -1.68
N VAL A 18 -2.63 -1.64 -0.66
CA VAL A 18 -2.75 -0.47 0.23
C VAL A 18 -2.41 0.82 -0.51
N ASN A 19 -1.37 0.81 -1.34
CA ASN A 19 -0.97 1.98 -2.12
C ASN A 19 -2.06 2.41 -3.11
N ASP A 20 -2.71 1.47 -3.78
CA ASP A 20 -3.80 1.76 -4.73
C ASP A 20 -5.04 2.32 -4.02
N ARG A 21 -5.35 1.83 -2.81
CA ARG A 21 -6.41 2.40 -1.98
C ARG A 21 -6.07 3.83 -1.53
N ILE A 22 -4.81 4.10 -1.19
CA ILE A 22 -4.36 5.46 -0.86
C ILE A 22 -4.50 6.38 -2.08
N ARG A 23 -4.11 5.93 -3.28
CA ARG A 23 -4.25 6.70 -4.52
C ARG A 23 -5.72 7.02 -4.82
N SER A 24 -6.59 6.02 -4.71
CA SER A 24 -8.04 6.20 -4.91
C SER A 24 -8.64 7.19 -3.90
N LEU A 25 -8.19 7.12 -2.63
CA LEU A 25 -8.65 8.01 -1.57
C LEU A 25 -8.22 9.47 -1.79
N MET A 26 -7.09 9.72 -2.45
CA MET A 26 -6.63 11.07 -2.77
C MET A 26 -7.45 11.75 -3.88
N ASP A 27 -8.16 10.97 -4.70
CA ASP A 27 -9.10 11.48 -5.70
C ASP A 27 -10.42 11.96 -5.05
N GLU A 28 -10.74 11.45 -3.84
CA GLU A 28 -11.90 11.90 -3.07
C GLU A 28 -11.71 13.32 -2.50
N PRO A 29 -12.79 14.13 -2.42
CA PRO A 29 -12.73 15.46 -1.83
C PRO A 29 -12.33 15.44 -0.35
N ALA A 30 -11.69 16.51 0.09
CA ALA A 30 -11.19 16.61 1.46
C ALA A 30 -12.32 16.60 2.48
N SER A 31 -12.34 15.56 3.30
CA SER A 31 -13.28 15.39 4.40
C SER A 31 -12.59 14.78 5.62
N THR A 32 -13.21 14.94 6.79
CA THR A 32 -12.77 14.27 8.02
C THR A 32 -12.73 12.75 7.84
N GLU A 33 -13.74 12.20 7.17
CA GLU A 33 -13.82 10.77 6.84
C GLU A 33 -12.64 10.32 5.97
N ARG A 34 -12.24 11.12 4.97
CA ARG A 34 -11.06 10.85 4.15
C ARG A 34 -9.79 10.83 4.99
N ALA A 35 -9.65 11.76 5.92
CA ALA A 35 -8.47 11.80 6.81
C ALA A 35 -8.40 10.57 7.73
N GLU A 36 -9.54 10.10 8.24
CA GLU A 36 -9.59 8.87 9.06
C GLU A 36 -9.25 7.63 8.24
N LYS A 37 -9.83 7.47 7.05
CA LYS A 37 -9.49 6.39 6.10
C LYS A 37 -8.00 6.41 5.75
N TYR A 38 -7.44 7.60 5.50
CA TYR A 38 -6.02 7.75 5.16
C TYR A 38 -5.10 7.34 6.32
N ARG A 39 -5.44 7.74 7.55
CA ARG A 39 -4.71 7.32 8.77
C ARG A 39 -4.74 5.79 8.96
N HIS A 40 -5.88 5.16 8.69
CA HIS A 40 -6.01 3.71 8.77
C HIS A 40 -5.12 3.01 7.72
N LEU A 41 -5.16 3.47 6.47
CA LEU A 41 -4.32 2.94 5.39
C LEU A 41 -2.82 3.12 5.67
N LEU A 42 -2.39 4.26 6.22
CA LEU A 42 -1.00 4.48 6.63
C LEU A 42 -0.54 3.53 7.74
N SER A 43 -1.44 3.21 8.67
CA SER A 43 -1.15 2.26 9.75
C SER A 43 -0.96 0.85 9.19
N LEU A 44 -1.82 0.45 8.24
CA LEU A 44 -1.74 -0.83 7.53
C LEU A 44 -0.45 -0.93 6.68
N TRP A 45 -0.12 0.13 5.95
CA TRP A 45 1.12 0.23 5.17
C TRP A 45 2.37 0.06 6.05
N THR A 46 2.39 0.72 7.20
CA THR A 46 3.51 0.64 8.15
C THR A 46 3.68 -0.78 8.72
N ALA A 47 2.58 -1.47 9.00
CA ALA A 47 2.62 -2.85 9.48
C ALA A 47 3.19 -3.79 8.41
N LEU A 48 2.65 -3.72 7.19
CA LEU A 48 3.09 -4.55 6.07
C LEU A 48 4.56 -4.29 5.67
N SER A 49 4.98 -3.02 5.66
CA SER A 49 6.36 -2.64 5.35
C SER A 49 7.37 -3.20 6.35
N ARG A 50 6.99 -3.41 7.63
CA ARG A 50 7.87 -4.03 8.63
C ARG A 50 8.01 -5.53 8.43
N ASP A 51 6.95 -6.21 8.03
CA ASP A 51 6.95 -7.64 7.69
C ASP A 51 7.85 -7.93 6.47
N ASP A 52 7.81 -7.07 5.45
CA ASP A 52 8.70 -7.19 4.28
C ASP A 52 10.18 -7.05 4.61
N VAL A 53 10.52 -6.02 5.40
CA VAL A 53 11.91 -5.79 5.81
C VAL A 53 12.43 -6.97 6.65
N THR A 54 11.56 -7.62 7.42
CA THR A 54 11.94 -8.78 8.24
C THR A 54 12.13 -10.05 7.39
N LYS A 55 11.38 -10.22 6.29
CA LYS A 55 11.55 -11.36 5.36
C LYS A 55 12.77 -11.24 4.45
N ALA A 56 13.29 -10.02 4.26
CA ALA A 56 14.43 -9.74 3.38
C ALA A 56 15.81 -9.81 4.08
N ALA A 57 15.87 -10.17 5.37
CA ALA A 57 17.09 -10.15 6.20
C ALA A 57 17.68 -11.54 6.49
#